data_AF-A0A6M3K612-F1
#
_entry.id   AF-A0A6M3K612-F1
#
_cell.length_a   1.000
_cell.length_b   1.000
_cell.length_c   1.000
_cell.angle_alpha   90.00
_cell.angle_beta   90.00
_cell.angle_gamma   90.00
#
_symmetry.space_group_name_H-M   'P 1'
#
loop_
_entity.id
_entity.type
_entity.pdbx_description
1 polymer ?
#
loop_
_entity_poly.entity_id
_entity_poly.type
_entity_poly.pdbx_seq_one_letter_code
_entity_poly.pdbx_strand_id
1 'polypeptide(L)'
;MAGFQWAGDLTGAAPVIRTMQVAANCYVGQLLREDANAGGLVEPIAAAAAGPDTTSNIIGICTGVVTSPTWDSTYLGDLATYDTTQATLVANDPKGPALVEVTLLTPTSLIKGPVCKDTLGTAPERKACTTGSSDGLTFVVAAIDTTVSNYSTAYCSKGANRGQYRKITTGATTTQTVLVPFTYDIATGDTFVIVNIREGFAHIDFGTQFQSIDSSPALTSYYYAYVHELNLDLAGKEYAVFSLGSSHLAIGR
;
A
#
# COMPACT_ATOMS: atom_id res chain seq x y z
N MET A 1 -4.80 2.68 12.05
CA MET A 1 -3.78 3.35 11.21
C MET A 1 -4.55 4.02 10.09
N ALA A 2 -4.26 5.27 9.74
CA ALA A 2 -4.90 5.90 8.59
C ALA A 2 -4.40 5.25 7.29
N GLY A 3 -5.19 5.32 6.21
CA GLY A 3 -4.82 4.81 4.89
C GLY A 3 -3.67 5.60 4.24
N PHE A 4 -3.64 5.67 2.91
CA PHE A 4 -2.63 6.42 2.18
C PHE A 4 -2.63 7.92 2.51
N GLN A 5 -1.44 8.51 2.53
CA GLN A 5 -1.24 9.92 2.84
C GLN A 5 -0.26 10.53 1.85
N TRP A 6 -0.45 11.81 1.53
CA TRP A 6 0.57 12.58 0.83
C TRP A 6 1.79 12.76 1.75
N ALA A 7 2.97 12.39 1.27
CA ALA A 7 4.20 12.40 2.04
C ALA A 7 5.23 13.41 1.55
N GLY A 8 4.96 14.09 0.44
CA GLY A 8 5.88 15.01 -0.19
C GLY A 8 5.84 14.96 -1.71
N ASP A 9 6.80 15.66 -2.30
CA ASP A 9 7.10 15.58 -3.72
C ASP A 9 8.62 15.63 -3.91
N LEU A 10 9.14 14.85 -4.85
CA LEU A 10 10.59 14.78 -5.12
C LEU A 10 11.19 16.12 -5.57
N THR A 11 10.37 17.04 -6.07
CA THR A 11 10.77 18.39 -6.49
C THR A 11 10.54 19.45 -5.41
N GLY A 12 9.95 19.07 -4.27
CA GLY A 12 9.54 20.01 -3.22
C GLY A 12 8.25 20.78 -3.54
N ALA A 13 7.51 20.38 -4.57
CA ALA A 13 6.22 20.98 -4.89
C ALA A 13 5.17 20.76 -3.79
N ALA A 14 4.30 21.74 -3.60
CA ALA A 14 3.13 21.62 -2.72
C ALA A 14 2.07 20.69 -3.35
N PRO A 15 1.26 19.99 -2.54
CA PRO A 15 0.18 19.16 -3.07
C PRO A 15 -0.87 20.02 -3.78
N VAL A 16 -1.38 19.53 -4.92
CA VAL A 16 -2.54 20.12 -5.57
C VAL A 16 -3.78 19.41 -5.07
N ILE A 17 -4.67 20.14 -4.39
CA ILE A 17 -5.92 19.60 -3.84
C ILE A 17 -7.09 20.07 -4.71
N ARG A 18 -8.02 19.15 -4.99
CA ARG A 18 -9.27 19.42 -5.72
C ARG A 18 -10.43 18.75 -5.05
N THR A 19 -11.58 19.42 -5.03
CA THR A 19 -12.85 18.79 -4.68
C THR A 19 -13.43 18.13 -5.92
N MET A 20 -13.80 16.85 -5.82
CA MET A 20 -14.34 16.07 -6.94
C MET A 20 -15.59 15.32 -6.48
N GLN A 21 -16.55 15.18 -7.40
CA GLN A 21 -17.76 14.40 -7.15
C GLN A 21 -17.47 12.91 -7.28
N VAL A 22 -18.01 12.13 -6.36
CA VAL A 22 -17.81 10.67 -6.35
C VAL A 22 -18.83 9.95 -7.24
N ALA A 23 -18.41 8.86 -7.87
CA ALA A 23 -19.26 7.90 -8.59
C ALA A 23 -19.51 6.61 -7.77
N ALA A 24 -18.82 6.45 -6.65
CA ALA A 24 -18.90 5.32 -5.75
C ALA A 24 -18.56 5.74 -4.31
N ASN A 25 -18.82 4.85 -3.34
CA ASN A 25 -18.39 5.09 -1.97
C ASN A 25 -16.86 5.24 -1.90
N CYS A 26 -16.39 6.31 -1.26
CA CYS A 26 -14.97 6.63 -1.15
C CYS A 26 -14.57 6.86 0.31
N TYR A 27 -13.39 6.38 0.69
CA TYR A 27 -12.85 6.53 2.05
C TYR A 27 -11.63 7.46 2.06
N VAL A 28 -11.48 8.26 3.12
CA VAL A 28 -10.22 9.00 3.35
C VAL A 28 -9.06 8.01 3.50
N GLY A 29 -7.99 8.24 2.76
CA GLY A 29 -6.84 7.35 2.67
C GLY A 29 -6.87 6.36 1.50
N GLN A 30 -7.87 6.45 0.63
CA GLN A 30 -8.03 5.57 -0.53
C GLN A 30 -7.38 6.16 -1.80
N LEU A 31 -6.79 5.32 -2.64
CA LEU A 31 -6.40 5.70 -4.00
C LEU A 31 -7.64 5.78 -4.90
N LEU A 32 -7.74 6.86 -5.66
CA LEU A 32 -8.86 7.15 -6.55
C LEU A 32 -8.40 7.22 -8.01
N ARG A 33 -9.34 6.92 -8.91
CA ARG A 33 -9.21 7.08 -10.37
C ARG A 33 -10.38 7.85 -10.94
N GLU A 34 -10.29 8.20 -12.22
CA GLU A 34 -11.44 8.66 -12.98
C GLU A 34 -12.44 7.52 -13.17
N ASP A 35 -13.73 7.79 -12.98
CA ASP A 35 -14.77 6.83 -13.34
C ASP A 35 -14.71 6.54 -14.84
N ALA A 36 -14.56 5.26 -15.16
CA ALA A 36 -14.48 4.77 -16.53
C ALA A 36 -15.78 4.98 -17.34
N ASN A 37 -16.92 5.25 -16.67
CA ASN A 37 -18.23 5.27 -17.31
C ASN A 37 -18.85 6.67 -17.46
N ALA A 38 -18.64 7.58 -16.49
CA ALA A 38 -19.31 8.89 -16.50
C ALA A 38 -18.42 10.08 -16.89
N GLY A 39 -17.09 9.95 -16.83
CA GLY A 39 -16.14 11.05 -17.09
C GLY A 39 -16.24 12.19 -16.08
N GLY A 40 -15.11 12.62 -15.50
CA GLY A 40 -15.09 13.74 -14.55
C GLY A 40 -15.61 13.46 -13.13
N LEU A 41 -16.06 12.24 -12.83
CA LEU A 41 -16.29 11.74 -11.46
C LEU A 41 -15.10 10.90 -10.99
N VAL A 42 -14.98 10.72 -9.67
CA VAL A 42 -13.96 9.85 -9.08
C VAL A 42 -14.54 8.63 -8.39
N GLU A 43 -13.82 7.53 -8.46
CA GLU A 43 -14.13 6.29 -7.76
C GLU A 43 -12.84 5.65 -7.21
N PRO A 44 -12.94 4.71 -6.27
CA PRO A 44 -11.80 3.87 -5.88
C PRO A 44 -11.14 3.23 -7.10
N ILE A 45 -9.82 3.06 -7.05
CA ILE A 45 -9.13 2.23 -8.03
C ILE A 45 -9.67 0.79 -7.98
N ALA A 46 -9.38 0.00 -9.01
CA ALA A 46 -9.71 -1.43 -9.02
C ALA A 46 -8.48 -2.28 -8.69
N ALA A 47 -8.70 -3.56 -8.38
CA ALA A 47 -7.61 -4.52 -8.32
C ALA A 47 -6.94 -4.64 -9.70
N ALA A 48 -5.63 -4.84 -9.71
CA ALA A 48 -4.90 -5.08 -10.96
C ALA A 48 -5.41 -6.41 -11.59
N ALA A 49 -5.74 -6.38 -12.88
CA ALA A 49 -6.47 -7.47 -13.53
C ALA A 49 -5.59 -8.70 -13.88
N ALA A 50 -4.33 -8.48 -14.28
CA ALA A 50 -3.31 -9.51 -14.49
C ALA A 50 -1.96 -8.87 -14.79
N GLY A 51 -0.89 -9.31 -14.13
CA GLY A 51 0.45 -8.75 -14.34
C GLY A 51 0.52 -7.26 -13.96
N PRO A 52 1.36 -6.45 -14.63
CA PRO A 52 1.40 -5.04 -14.35
C PRO A 52 0.08 -4.38 -14.75
N ASP A 53 -0.51 -3.61 -13.84
CA ASP A 53 -1.66 -2.79 -14.17
C ASP A 53 -1.31 -1.81 -15.31
N THR A 54 -2.24 -1.66 -16.24
CA THR A 54 -2.13 -0.73 -17.36
C THR A 54 -3.39 0.10 -17.51
N THR A 55 -4.32 0.04 -16.55
CA THR A 55 -5.70 0.52 -16.72
C THR A 55 -6.19 1.44 -15.61
N SER A 56 -5.56 1.43 -14.44
CA SER A 56 -6.16 2.07 -13.26
C SER A 56 -6.22 3.59 -13.30
N ASN A 57 -5.49 4.29 -14.19
CA ASN A 57 -5.56 5.75 -14.38
C ASN A 57 -5.71 6.53 -13.05
N ILE A 58 -4.80 6.30 -12.11
CA ILE A 58 -4.84 6.83 -10.75
C ILE A 58 -4.73 8.35 -10.80
N ILE A 59 -5.70 9.04 -10.20
CA ILE A 59 -5.75 10.49 -10.11
C ILE A 59 -5.08 10.98 -8.83
N GLY A 60 -5.36 10.32 -7.70
CA GLY A 60 -5.05 10.93 -6.42
C GLY A 60 -5.35 10.07 -5.20
N ILE A 61 -5.14 10.68 -4.03
CA ILE A 61 -5.52 10.15 -2.72
C ILE A 61 -6.74 10.92 -2.24
N CYS A 62 -7.78 10.21 -1.76
CA CYS A 62 -8.86 10.81 -1.01
C CYS A 62 -8.33 11.32 0.33
N THR A 63 -8.26 12.64 0.53
CA THR A 63 -7.72 13.26 1.76
C THR A 63 -8.79 13.85 2.66
N GLY A 64 -10.04 13.91 2.19
CA GLY A 64 -11.16 14.44 2.96
C GLY A 64 -12.50 14.13 2.32
N VAL A 65 -13.56 14.18 3.13
CA VAL A 65 -14.94 14.11 2.66
C VAL A 65 -15.60 15.45 2.94
N VAL A 66 -16.11 16.09 1.89
CA VAL A 66 -16.68 17.45 1.98
C VAL A 66 -18.15 17.40 2.39
N THR A 67 -18.90 16.48 1.78
CA THR A 67 -20.35 16.40 1.97
C THR A 67 -20.69 15.29 2.95
N SER A 68 -21.14 15.66 4.16
CA SER A 68 -21.72 14.75 5.16
C SER A 68 -20.84 13.53 5.51
N PRO A 69 -19.60 13.73 6.01
CA PRO A 69 -18.70 12.63 6.39
C PRO A 69 -19.33 11.74 7.46
N THR A 70 -19.22 10.43 7.28
CA THR A 70 -19.51 9.44 8.31
C THR A 70 -18.27 8.58 8.56
N TRP A 71 -17.99 8.25 9.82
CA TRP A 71 -16.87 7.36 10.14
C TRP A 71 -17.26 5.90 9.90
N ASP A 72 -16.46 5.17 9.11
CA ASP A 72 -16.59 3.72 8.94
C ASP A 72 -15.52 2.99 9.76
N SER A 73 -15.95 2.33 10.85
CA SER A 73 -15.03 1.59 11.72
C SER A 73 -14.43 0.34 11.08
N THR A 74 -15.03 -0.19 10.01
CA THR A 74 -14.53 -1.37 9.29
C THR A 74 -13.33 -0.99 8.44
N TYR A 75 -13.38 0.19 7.81
CA TYR A 75 -12.37 0.65 6.86
C TYR A 75 -11.50 1.79 7.38
N LEU A 76 -11.72 2.20 8.63
CA LEU A 76 -10.88 3.11 9.40
C LEU A 76 -10.67 4.48 8.72
N GLY A 77 -11.74 5.03 8.13
CA GLY A 77 -11.72 6.31 7.45
C GLY A 77 -13.09 6.98 7.41
N ASP A 78 -13.07 8.29 7.15
CA ASP A 78 -14.30 9.01 6.80
C ASP A 78 -14.79 8.57 5.42
N LEU A 79 -16.08 8.30 5.32
CA LEU A 79 -16.77 7.79 4.16
C LEU A 79 -17.59 8.90 3.49
N ALA A 80 -17.40 9.06 2.19
CA ALA A 80 -18.36 9.70 1.29
C ALA A 80 -19.28 8.63 0.71
N THR A 81 -20.58 8.70 1.02
CA THR A 81 -21.58 7.81 0.41
C THR A 81 -22.03 8.39 -0.93
N TYR A 82 -21.97 7.60 -2.00
CA TYR A 82 -22.43 8.05 -3.32
C TYR A 82 -23.94 8.26 -3.38
N ASP A 83 -24.36 9.40 -3.91
CA ASP A 83 -25.77 9.74 -4.09
C ASP A 83 -26.35 9.05 -5.33
N THR A 84 -27.17 8.03 -5.13
CA THR A 84 -27.76 7.22 -6.22
C THR A 84 -29.15 7.69 -6.65
N THR A 85 -29.79 8.62 -5.93
CA THR A 85 -31.17 9.04 -6.20
C THR A 85 -31.37 10.55 -6.08
N GLN A 86 -32.35 11.07 -6.82
CA GLN A 86 -32.80 12.46 -6.69
C GLN A 86 -33.27 12.78 -5.27
N ALA A 87 -33.93 11.84 -4.58
CA ALA A 87 -34.39 12.03 -3.21
C ALA A 87 -33.23 12.28 -2.25
N THR A 88 -32.10 11.58 -2.43
CA THR A 88 -30.88 11.81 -1.66
C THR A 88 -30.28 13.18 -1.95
N LEU A 89 -30.24 13.61 -3.23
CA LEU A 89 -29.74 14.93 -3.61
C LEU A 89 -30.60 16.07 -3.03
N VAL A 90 -31.92 15.91 -3.00
CA VAL A 90 -32.84 16.86 -2.35
C VAL A 90 -32.60 16.89 -0.83
N ALA A 91 -32.34 15.74 -0.20
CA ALA A 91 -32.01 15.69 1.22
C ALA A 91 -30.64 16.32 1.55
N ASN A 92 -29.72 16.34 0.59
CA ASN A 92 -28.41 16.96 0.73
C ASN A 92 -28.42 18.47 0.41
N ASP A 93 -29.48 19.04 -0.15
CA ASP A 93 -29.59 20.50 -0.42
C ASP A 93 -29.50 21.30 0.89
N PRO A 94 -28.66 22.36 1.00
CA PRO A 94 -27.84 23.02 -0.03
C PRO A 94 -26.37 22.55 -0.11
N LYS A 95 -26.01 21.44 0.55
CA LYS A 95 -24.64 20.91 0.54
C LYS A 95 -24.19 20.39 -0.83
N GLY A 96 -25.14 19.99 -1.68
CA GLY A 96 -24.88 19.45 -3.01
C GLY A 96 -24.59 17.94 -3.00
N PRO A 97 -24.06 17.37 -4.10
CA PRO A 97 -23.77 15.94 -4.18
C PRO A 97 -22.65 15.52 -3.24
N ALA A 98 -22.45 14.22 -3.08
CA ALA A 98 -21.29 13.65 -2.41
C ALA A 98 -19.97 14.08 -3.10
N LEU A 99 -19.14 14.80 -2.34
CA LEU A 99 -17.87 15.36 -2.78
C LEU A 99 -16.73 14.90 -1.86
N VAL A 100 -15.58 14.63 -2.44
CA VAL A 100 -14.32 14.32 -1.74
C VAL A 100 -13.23 15.30 -2.08
N GLU A 101 -12.30 15.52 -1.15
CA GLU A 101 -11.04 16.20 -1.42
C GLU A 101 -10.04 15.18 -1.92
N VAL A 102 -9.46 15.46 -3.08
CA VAL A 102 -8.48 14.63 -3.75
C VAL A 102 -7.16 15.39 -3.79
N THR A 103 -6.13 14.84 -3.17
CA THR A 103 -4.76 15.27 -3.42
C THR A 103 -4.27 14.61 -4.70
N LEU A 104 -4.08 15.41 -5.74
CA LEU A 104 -3.66 14.92 -7.06
C LEU A 104 -2.24 14.37 -7.00
N LEU A 105 -2.04 13.24 -7.67
CA LEU A 105 -0.75 12.58 -7.79
C LEU A 105 -0.12 12.87 -9.13
N THR A 106 1.17 13.17 -9.10
CA THR A 106 2.04 13.31 -10.27
C THR A 106 3.17 12.28 -10.18
N PRO A 107 3.97 12.06 -11.25
CA PRO A 107 5.07 11.11 -11.21
C PRO A 107 6.13 11.38 -10.12
N THR A 108 6.16 12.61 -9.58
CA THR A 108 7.08 13.02 -8.52
C THR A 108 6.47 12.98 -7.13
N SER A 109 5.18 12.71 -7.01
CA SER A 109 4.47 12.70 -5.73
C SER A 109 4.84 11.49 -4.90
N LEU A 110 5.08 11.73 -3.61
CA LEU A 110 5.39 10.71 -2.62
C LEU A 110 4.14 10.37 -1.81
N ILE A 111 3.88 9.07 -1.70
CA ILE A 111 2.75 8.50 -0.97
C ILE A 111 3.32 7.71 0.20
N LYS A 112 2.83 7.99 1.41
CA LYS A 112 3.07 7.14 2.58
C LYS A 112 1.88 6.23 2.74
N GLY A 113 2.13 4.91 2.71
CA GLY A 113 1.11 3.89 2.84
C GLY A 113 1.40 2.94 4.00
N PRO A 114 0.37 2.54 4.77
CA PRO A 114 0.51 1.43 5.72
C PRO A 114 0.82 0.14 4.96
N VAL A 115 1.76 -0.66 5.47
CA VAL A 115 2.01 -2.02 5.00
C VAL A 115 1.26 -2.97 5.92
N CYS A 116 0.32 -3.74 5.36
CA CYS A 116 -0.58 -4.58 6.14
C CYS A 116 -0.60 -6.01 5.60
N LYS A 117 -1.16 -6.94 6.39
CA LYS A 117 -1.52 -8.27 5.91
C LYS A 117 -3.01 -8.29 5.57
N ASP A 118 -3.34 -8.40 4.29
CA ASP A 118 -4.69 -8.56 3.71
C ASP A 118 -5.66 -7.37 3.95
N THR A 119 -5.72 -6.86 5.17
CA THR A 119 -6.66 -5.83 5.64
C THR A 119 -5.92 -4.70 6.36
N LEU A 120 -6.36 -3.47 6.12
CA LEU A 120 -5.84 -2.28 6.79
C LEU A 120 -5.88 -2.45 8.32
N GLY A 121 -4.75 -2.17 8.97
CA GLY A 121 -4.60 -2.27 10.43
C GLY A 121 -4.12 -3.63 10.94
N THR A 122 -4.06 -4.66 10.09
CA THR A 122 -3.45 -5.95 10.43
C THR A 122 -1.96 -5.90 10.10
N ALA A 123 -1.10 -6.10 11.10
CA ALA A 123 0.34 -6.08 10.92
C ALA A 123 0.83 -7.28 10.07
N PRO A 124 1.90 -7.12 9.28
CA PRO A 124 2.64 -8.24 8.69
C PRO A 124 3.09 -9.25 9.75
N GLU A 125 3.16 -10.52 9.36
CA GLU A 125 3.51 -11.58 10.30
C GLU A 125 4.97 -11.51 10.75
N ARG A 126 5.18 -11.83 12.03
CA ARG A 126 6.49 -11.98 12.67
C ARG A 126 6.71 -13.45 12.98
N LYS A 127 7.68 -14.08 12.33
CA LYS A 127 7.95 -15.51 12.50
C LYS A 127 9.31 -15.75 13.11
N ALA A 128 9.35 -16.66 14.07
CA ALA A 128 10.60 -17.19 14.59
C ALA A 128 11.28 -18.08 13.56
N CYS A 129 12.59 -17.92 13.44
CA CYS A 129 13.47 -18.80 12.71
C CYS A 129 13.49 -20.17 13.41
N THR A 130 13.17 -21.23 12.69
CA THR A 130 13.20 -22.62 13.16
C THR A 130 14.50 -23.32 12.79
N THR A 131 15.17 -22.87 11.72
CA THR A 131 16.49 -23.34 11.31
C THR A 131 17.31 -22.17 10.82
N GLY A 132 18.33 -21.81 11.59
CA GLY A 132 19.25 -20.73 11.28
C GLY A 132 20.40 -21.16 10.35
N SER A 133 21.31 -20.23 10.06
CA SER A 133 22.52 -20.48 9.28
C SER A 133 23.70 -19.69 9.83
N SER A 134 24.88 -20.32 9.84
CA SER A 134 26.15 -19.72 10.23
C SER A 134 26.79 -18.85 9.15
N ASP A 135 26.31 -18.90 7.91
CA ASP A 135 26.75 -18.01 6.83
C ASP A 135 25.89 -16.75 6.68
N GLY A 136 24.78 -16.67 7.43
CA GLY A 136 23.83 -15.56 7.37
C GLY A 136 23.05 -15.44 6.05
N LEU A 137 23.07 -16.44 5.17
CA LEU A 137 22.44 -16.39 3.84
C LEU A 137 21.07 -17.05 3.77
N THR A 138 20.82 -18.05 4.61
CA THR A 138 19.57 -18.83 4.57
C THR A 138 18.96 -18.94 5.95
N PHE A 139 17.63 -18.89 6.02
CA PHE A 139 16.89 -19.15 7.25
C PHE A 139 15.54 -19.76 6.94
N VAL A 140 15.04 -20.58 7.87
CA VAL A 140 13.73 -21.23 7.77
C VAL A 140 12.82 -20.66 8.84
N VAL A 141 11.62 -20.26 8.46
CA VAL A 141 10.55 -19.81 9.36
C VAL A 141 9.36 -20.77 9.28
N ALA A 142 8.44 -20.67 10.24
CA ALA A 142 7.12 -21.27 10.09
C ALA A 142 6.42 -20.73 8.83
N ALA A 143 5.50 -21.51 8.27
CA ALA A 143 4.83 -21.17 7.01
C ALA A 143 4.28 -19.74 7.02
N ILE A 144 4.61 -19.02 5.94
CA ILE A 144 4.10 -17.70 5.57
C ILE A 144 3.47 -17.75 4.19
N ASP A 145 2.77 -16.69 3.83
CA ASP A 145 2.31 -16.49 2.45
C ASP A 145 3.51 -16.54 1.50
N THR A 146 3.28 -17.08 0.30
CA THR A 146 4.36 -17.35 -0.64
C THR A 146 5.11 -16.06 -0.95
N THR A 147 6.38 -16.04 -0.57
CA THR A 147 7.29 -14.93 -0.84
C THR A 147 7.63 -14.86 -2.32
N VAL A 148 7.67 -13.65 -2.86
CA VAL A 148 8.01 -13.40 -4.27
C VAL A 148 9.52 -13.16 -4.39
N SER A 149 10.21 -14.14 -4.97
CA SER A 149 11.65 -14.07 -5.21
C SER A 149 12.06 -12.74 -5.89
N ASN A 150 13.07 -12.08 -5.35
CA ASN A 150 13.58 -10.76 -5.76
C ASN A 150 12.69 -9.55 -5.48
N TYR A 151 11.46 -9.73 -5.00
CA TYR A 151 10.54 -8.63 -4.68
C TYR A 151 10.15 -8.58 -3.20
N SER A 152 10.56 -9.57 -2.39
CA SER A 152 10.33 -9.58 -0.95
C SER A 152 11.53 -9.07 -0.15
N THR A 153 11.23 -8.51 1.03
CA THR A 153 12.21 -8.06 2.01
C THR A 153 12.02 -8.80 3.32
N ALA A 154 13.12 -9.23 3.92
CA ALA A 154 13.18 -9.75 5.28
C ALA A 154 13.77 -8.69 6.22
N TYR A 155 13.10 -8.43 7.33
CA TYR A 155 13.59 -7.60 8.43
C TYR A 155 13.76 -8.44 9.69
N CYS A 156 14.97 -8.46 10.26
CA CYS A 156 15.20 -9.12 11.55
C CYS A 156 14.73 -8.19 12.68
N SER A 157 13.63 -8.56 13.33
CA SER A 157 13.01 -7.78 14.42
C SER A 157 13.52 -8.16 15.81
N LYS A 158 14.12 -9.35 15.96
CA LYS A 158 14.67 -9.86 17.22
C LYS A 158 15.81 -10.83 16.91
N GLY A 159 16.89 -10.76 17.70
CA GLY A 159 18.08 -11.58 17.53
C GLY A 159 19.36 -10.74 17.48
N ALA A 160 20.49 -11.38 17.23
CA ALA A 160 21.78 -10.68 17.05
C ALA A 160 21.76 -9.75 15.82
N ASN A 161 20.97 -10.12 14.81
CA ASN A 161 20.80 -9.36 13.56
C ASN A 161 19.69 -8.30 13.61
N ARG A 162 19.12 -8.00 14.78
CA ARG A 162 18.01 -7.05 14.91
C ARG A 162 18.32 -5.71 14.24
N GLY A 163 17.36 -5.19 13.48
CA GLY A 163 17.50 -3.90 12.78
C GLY A 163 17.95 -4.05 11.32
N GLN A 164 18.29 -5.26 10.88
CA GLN A 164 18.81 -5.49 9.53
C GLN A 164 17.71 -5.88 8.54
N TYR A 165 17.76 -5.25 7.37
CA TYR A 165 16.92 -5.54 6.21
C TYR A 165 17.73 -6.31 5.16
N ARG A 166 17.11 -7.30 4.51
CA ARG A 166 17.70 -8.03 3.38
C ARG A 166 16.67 -8.34 2.31
N LYS A 167 17.07 -8.17 1.05
CA LYS A 167 16.28 -8.62 -0.09
C LYS A 167 16.34 -10.14 -0.18
N ILE A 168 15.17 -10.77 -0.26
CA ILE A 168 15.05 -12.21 -0.52
C ILE A 168 15.26 -12.45 -2.02
N THR A 169 16.25 -13.26 -2.37
CA THR A 169 16.53 -13.64 -3.78
C THR A 169 15.83 -14.92 -4.19
N THR A 170 15.69 -15.85 -3.24
CA THR A 170 14.92 -17.08 -3.43
C THR A 170 14.01 -17.24 -2.23
N GLY A 171 12.71 -17.13 -2.47
CA GLY A 171 11.69 -17.21 -1.45
C GLY A 171 10.81 -18.44 -1.62
N ALA A 172 10.41 -19.04 -0.50
CA ALA A 172 9.42 -20.11 -0.44
C ALA A 172 8.45 -19.86 0.73
N THR A 173 7.54 -20.79 0.99
CA THR A 173 6.62 -20.69 2.14
C THR A 173 7.33 -20.77 3.50
N THR A 174 8.51 -21.38 3.56
CA THR A 174 9.25 -21.58 4.83
C THR A 174 10.71 -21.14 4.73
N THR A 175 11.42 -21.55 3.67
CA THR A 175 12.85 -21.28 3.49
C THR A 175 13.06 -19.99 2.72
N GLN A 176 13.91 -19.12 3.24
CA GLN A 176 14.26 -17.85 2.65
C GLN A 176 15.77 -17.80 2.41
N THR A 177 16.17 -17.31 1.24
CA THR A 177 17.57 -17.06 0.90
C THR A 177 17.77 -15.62 0.51
N VAL A 178 18.84 -15.02 1.03
CA VAL A 178 19.27 -13.66 0.72
C VAL A 178 20.63 -13.70 0.02
N LEU A 179 20.93 -12.71 -0.82
CA LEU A 179 22.22 -12.62 -1.49
C LEU A 179 23.29 -11.94 -0.62
N VAL A 180 22.88 -10.89 0.10
CA VAL A 180 23.76 -10.20 1.05
C VAL A 180 23.53 -10.84 2.41
N PRO A 181 24.55 -11.43 3.05
CA PRO A 181 24.37 -12.12 4.33
C PRO A 181 23.99 -11.14 5.43
N PHE A 182 23.28 -11.65 6.44
CA PHE A 182 23.19 -10.97 7.73
C PHE A 182 24.56 -10.90 8.41
N THR A 183 24.80 -9.88 9.24
CA THR A 183 26.14 -9.63 9.82
C THR A 183 26.59 -10.74 10.76
N TYR A 184 25.65 -11.36 11.48
CA TYR A 184 25.90 -12.44 12.43
C TYR A 184 25.19 -13.71 11.98
N ASP A 185 25.60 -14.85 12.53
CA ASP A 185 24.86 -16.11 12.42
C ASP A 185 23.37 -15.88 12.71
N ILE A 186 22.51 -16.47 11.88
CA ILE A 186 21.08 -16.49 12.14
C ILE A 186 20.84 -17.65 13.09
N ALA A 187 20.28 -17.36 14.26
CA ALA A 187 20.01 -18.36 15.27
C ALA A 187 18.54 -18.82 15.23
N THR A 188 18.28 -20.06 15.63
CA THR A 188 16.91 -20.50 15.94
C THR A 188 16.34 -19.61 17.05
N GLY A 189 15.13 -19.08 16.83
CA GLY A 189 14.47 -18.12 17.73
C GLY A 189 14.63 -16.65 17.35
N ASP A 190 15.53 -16.30 16.43
CA ASP A 190 15.53 -14.97 15.79
C ASP A 190 14.19 -14.74 15.11
N THR A 191 13.67 -13.51 15.12
CA THR A 191 12.32 -13.23 14.60
C THR A 191 12.39 -12.32 13.38
N PHE A 192 11.81 -12.77 12.28
CA PHE A 192 11.76 -12.04 11.01
C PHE A 192 10.35 -11.55 10.69
N VAL A 193 10.26 -10.34 10.15
CA VAL A 193 9.12 -9.83 9.39
C VAL A 193 9.45 -10.01 7.92
N ILE A 194 8.54 -10.58 7.14
CA ILE A 194 8.73 -10.75 5.70
C ILE A 194 7.54 -10.14 4.98
N VAL A 195 7.83 -9.32 3.97
CA VAL A 195 6.81 -8.62 3.17
C VAL A 195 7.16 -8.72 1.69
N ASN A 196 6.15 -8.83 0.83
CA ASN A 196 6.29 -8.84 -0.63
C ASN A 196 6.41 -7.42 -1.22
N ILE A 197 7.31 -6.62 -0.63
CA ILE A 197 7.72 -5.30 -1.12
C ILE A 197 9.22 -5.11 -0.85
N ARG A 198 9.89 -4.30 -1.66
CA ARG A 198 11.31 -3.94 -1.49
C ARG A 198 11.56 -2.47 -1.77
N GLU A 199 12.65 -1.95 -1.21
CA GLU A 199 13.16 -0.63 -1.58
C GLU A 199 13.66 -0.59 -3.03
N GLY A 200 13.56 0.58 -3.66
CA GLY A 200 13.84 0.81 -5.08
C GLY A 200 12.67 0.41 -5.97
N PHE A 201 12.97 -0.05 -7.19
CA PHE A 201 11.95 -0.48 -8.15
C PHE A 201 11.20 -1.72 -7.64
N ALA A 202 9.94 -1.53 -7.27
CA ALA A 202 9.12 -2.54 -6.65
C ALA A 202 7.85 -2.80 -7.45
N HIS A 203 7.31 -3.99 -7.22
CA HIS A 203 5.93 -4.32 -7.51
C HIS A 203 5.19 -4.22 -6.20
N ILE A 204 4.10 -3.46 -6.18
CA ILE A 204 3.25 -3.32 -5.02
C ILE A 204 1.85 -3.78 -5.38
N ASP A 205 1.20 -4.46 -4.45
CA ASP A 205 -0.22 -4.71 -4.52
C ASP A 205 -0.91 -3.98 -3.37
N PHE A 206 -2.19 -3.73 -3.54
CA PHE A 206 -2.97 -2.96 -2.59
C PHE A 206 -4.01 -3.85 -1.93
N GLY A 207 -4.31 -3.56 -0.67
CA GLY A 207 -5.42 -4.22 0.02
C GLY A 207 -6.75 -3.98 -0.70
N THR A 208 -7.77 -4.76 -0.36
CA THR A 208 -9.08 -4.76 -1.03
C THR A 208 -9.79 -3.41 -1.11
N GLN A 209 -9.49 -2.51 -0.17
CA GLN A 209 -10.04 -1.15 -0.15
C GLN A 209 -9.09 -0.10 -0.70
N PHE A 210 -7.90 -0.48 -1.17
CA PHE A 210 -6.92 0.43 -1.76
C PHE A 210 -6.51 1.56 -0.82
N GLN A 211 -6.41 1.25 0.48
CA GLN A 211 -5.96 2.14 1.55
C GLN A 211 -4.63 1.69 2.18
N SER A 212 -4.11 0.54 1.77
CA SER A 212 -2.88 -0.04 2.29
C SER A 212 -2.12 -0.78 1.19
N ILE A 213 -0.82 -0.94 1.40
CA ILE A 213 0.01 -1.88 0.66
C ILE A 213 -0.23 -3.26 1.27
N ASP A 214 -0.54 -4.24 0.44
CA ASP A 214 -0.66 -5.62 0.90
C ASP A 214 0.71 -6.31 0.88
N SER A 215 1.06 -6.95 1.99
CA SER A 215 2.36 -7.61 2.19
C SER A 215 2.36 -9.10 1.85
N SER A 216 1.18 -9.72 1.71
CA SER A 216 0.98 -11.17 1.52
C SER A 216 0.87 -11.68 0.06
N PRO A 217 0.49 -10.90 -0.97
CA PRO A 217 0.07 -11.50 -2.23
C PRO A 217 1.26 -11.99 -3.04
N ALA A 218 1.04 -13.03 -3.86
CA ALA A 218 2.05 -13.60 -4.77
C ALA A 218 2.47 -12.64 -5.92
N LEU A 219 2.09 -11.36 -5.86
CA LEU A 219 2.31 -10.32 -6.87
C LEU A 219 1.96 -10.80 -8.29
N THR A 220 0.86 -11.55 -8.42
CA THR A 220 0.34 -12.01 -9.72
C THR A 220 -0.24 -10.85 -10.53
N SER A 221 -0.76 -9.85 -9.84
CA SER A 221 -1.23 -8.58 -10.37
C SER A 221 -0.65 -7.46 -9.49
N TYR A 222 -0.12 -6.40 -10.08
CA TYR A 222 0.65 -5.41 -9.33
C TYR A 222 0.71 -4.05 -10.00
N TYR A 223 1.13 -3.05 -9.22
CA TYR A 223 1.47 -1.70 -9.64
C TYR A 223 2.99 -1.52 -9.60
N TYR A 224 3.54 -0.81 -10.59
CA TYR A 224 4.91 -0.35 -10.55
C TYR A 224 5.04 0.83 -9.61
N ALA A 225 6.01 0.74 -8.70
CA ALA A 225 6.36 1.83 -7.82
C ALA A 225 7.88 1.90 -7.63
N TYR A 226 8.34 3.06 -7.20
CA TYR A 226 9.65 3.23 -6.61
C TYR A 226 9.48 3.48 -5.11
N VAL A 227 9.96 2.54 -4.29
CA VAL A 227 9.90 2.63 -2.82
C VAL A 227 11.15 3.34 -2.33
N HIS A 228 10.95 4.51 -1.74
CA HIS A 228 12.00 5.39 -1.22
C HIS A 228 12.38 5.02 0.22
N GLU A 229 11.43 4.50 0.98
CA GLU A 229 11.61 4.11 2.37
C GLU A 229 10.70 2.92 2.69
N LEU A 230 11.24 1.92 3.40
CA LEU A 230 10.46 0.82 3.97
C LEU A 230 10.76 0.68 5.47
N ASN A 231 9.72 0.72 6.30
CA ASN A 231 9.83 0.56 7.75
C ASN A 231 9.00 -0.63 8.22
N LEU A 232 9.68 -1.64 8.79
CA LEU A 232 9.11 -2.87 9.34
C LEU A 232 9.38 -3.04 10.84
N ASP A 233 9.87 -1.99 11.49
CA ASP A 233 10.47 -2.09 12.83
C ASP A 233 9.45 -2.45 13.90
N LEU A 234 8.25 -1.86 13.82
CA LEU A 234 7.24 -1.92 14.87
C LEU A 234 5.91 -2.49 14.36
N ALA A 235 5.42 -3.53 15.06
CA ALA A 235 4.16 -4.21 14.76
C ALA A 235 2.97 -3.24 14.73
N GLY A 236 2.21 -3.27 13.63
CA GLY A 236 1.02 -2.45 13.40
C GLY A 236 1.33 -0.99 13.04
N LYS A 237 2.60 -0.67 12.77
CA LYS A 237 3.04 0.66 12.32
C LYS A 237 3.96 0.58 11.10
N GLU A 238 4.00 -0.56 10.44
CA GLU A 238 4.78 -0.76 9.23
C GLU A 238 4.27 0.14 8.09
N TYR A 239 5.19 0.77 7.37
CA TYR A 239 4.84 1.65 6.26
C TYR A 239 5.89 1.63 5.16
N ALA A 240 5.49 2.10 3.98
CA ALA A 240 6.42 2.46 2.93
C ALA A 240 6.12 3.88 2.43
N VAL A 241 7.16 4.57 1.98
CA VAL A 241 7.05 5.81 1.21
C VAL A 241 7.43 5.48 -0.24
N PHE A 242 6.53 5.74 -1.18
CA PHE A 242 6.70 5.34 -2.57
C PHE A 242 6.15 6.38 -3.56
N SER A 243 6.65 6.36 -4.78
CA SER A 243 6.06 7.05 -5.93
C SER A 243 5.56 6.02 -6.94
N LEU A 244 4.39 6.26 -7.53
CA LEU A 244 3.82 5.40 -8.55
C LEU A 244 4.53 5.57 -9.89
N GLY A 245 4.65 4.50 -10.66
CA GLY A 245 5.10 4.57 -12.05
C GLY A 245 4.15 5.43 -12.89
N SER A 246 4.70 6.26 -13.78
CA SER A 246 3.91 7.20 -14.60
C SER A 246 2.83 6.51 -15.44
N SER A 247 3.05 5.26 -15.83
CA SER A 247 2.09 4.44 -16.56
C SER A 247 0.77 4.24 -15.82
N HIS A 248 0.76 4.35 -14.48
CA HIS A 248 -0.44 4.20 -13.68
C HIS A 248 -1.19 5.51 -13.43
N LEU A 249 -0.57 6.66 -13.69
CA LEU A 249 -1.14 7.96 -13.32
C LEU A 249 -1.96 8.57 -14.47
N ALA A 250 -3.05 9.24 -14.11
CA ALA A 250 -3.87 9.99 -15.07
C ALA A 250 -3.14 11.22 -15.65
N ILE A 251 -2.33 11.91 -14.83
CA ILE A 251 -1.66 13.19 -15.18
C ILE A 251 -0.29 12.95 -15.88
N GLY A 252 -0.04 11.75 -16.38
CA GLY A 252 1.23 11.38 -17.03
C GLY A 252 1.07 10.61 -18.35
N ARG A 253 -0.15 10.52 -18.88
CA ARG A 253 -0.49 9.90 -20.16
C ARG A 253 -0.76 10.93 -21.24
#